data_AF-A0A6P8XDT9-F1
#
_entry.id   AF-A0A6P8XDT9-F1
#
_cell.length_a   1.000
_cell.length_b   1.000
_cell.length_c   1.000
_cell.angle_alpha   90.00
_cell.angle_beta   90.00
_cell.angle_gamma   90.00
#
_symmetry.space_group_name_H-M   'P 1'
#
loop_
_entity.id
_entity.type
_entity.pdbx_description
1 polymer ?
#
loop_
_entity_poly.entity_id
_entity_poly.type
_entity_poly.pdbx_seq_one_letter_code
_entity_poly.pdbx_strand_id
1 'polypeptide(L)' 'MSLVSDEEWADYKIKFEKKYDGEEDTKRRQIYEKSKAKIEDHNKKFEKGEVTWKMGINHLADLTEDEFASRCGSRKPPQ' A
#
# COMPACT_ATOMS: atom_id res chain seq x y z
N MET A 1 -15.83 5.10 2.51
CA MET A 1 -15.77 4.18 3.67
C MET A 1 -14.29 4.00 3.94
N SER A 2 -13.79 4.53 5.06
CA SER A 2 -12.38 4.36 5.41
C SER A 2 -12.14 2.88 5.70
N LEU A 3 -11.35 2.16 4.88
CA LEU A 3 -11.05 0.74 5.10
C LEU A 3 -9.99 0.53 6.20
N VAL A 4 -9.46 1.64 6.71
CA VAL A 4 -8.35 1.68 7.66
C VAL A 4 -8.75 2.54 8.85
N SER A 5 -8.80 1.91 10.02
CA SER A 5 -8.97 2.59 11.30
C SER A 5 -7.68 3.31 11.67
N ASP A 6 -7.80 4.43 12.39
CA ASP A 6 -6.68 5.15 12.98
C ASP A 6 -5.85 4.27 13.93
N GLU A 7 -6.46 3.29 14.59
CA GLU A 7 -5.78 2.27 15.39
C GLU A 7 -4.82 1.40 14.55
N GLU A 8 -5.30 0.82 13.44
CA GLU A 8 -4.45 0.06 12.50
C GLU A 8 -3.33 0.93 11.92
N TRP A 9 -3.64 2.20 11.65
CA TRP A 9 -2.67 3.16 11.13
C TRP A 9 -1.61 3.53 12.17
N ALA A 10 -1.99 3.68 13.43
CA ALA A 10 -1.08 3.91 14.54
C ALA A 10 -0.18 2.68 14.79
N ASP A 11 -0.75 1.48 14.79
CA ASP A 11 0.00 0.23 14.96
C ASP A 11 1.01 0.04 13.82
N TYR A 12 0.59 0.32 12.58
CA TYR A 12 1.48 0.32 11.41
C TYR A 12 2.65 1.30 11.57
N LYS A 13 2.37 2.55 11.98
CA LYS A 13 3.40 3.56 12.22
C LYS A 13 4.39 3.14 13.29
N ILE A 14 3.91 2.51 14.37
CA ILE A 14 4.77 1.98 15.45
C ILE A 14 5.60 0.80 14.94
N LYS A 15 4.96 -0.16 14.27
CA LYS A 15 5.58 -1.39 13.76
C LYS A 15 6.68 -1.13 12.72
N PHE A 16 6.54 -0.08 11.93
CA PHE A 16 7.52 0.31 10.91
C PHE A 16 8.34 1.55 11.29
N GLU A 17 8.22 2.03 12.55
CA GLU A 17 8.88 3.23 13.07
C GLU A 17 8.76 4.45 12.13
N LYS A 18 7.59 4.61 11.52
CA LYS A 18 7.29 5.70 10.59
C LYS A 18 6.74 6.90 11.36
N LYS A 19 7.34 8.08 11.15
CA LYS A 19 6.77 9.37 11.56
C LYS A 19 6.41 10.17 10.33
N TYR A 20 5.13 10.53 10.23
CA TYR A 20 4.61 11.41 9.19
C TYR A 20 4.12 12.70 9.84
N ASP A 21 4.32 13.81 9.15
CA ASP A 21 3.76 15.10 9.53
C ASP A 21 2.28 15.17 9.10
N GLY A 22 1.44 16.01 9.73
CA GLY A 22 -0.03 15.89 9.63
C GLY A 22 -0.60 15.90 8.20
N GLU A 23 0.01 16.70 7.30
CA GLU A 23 -0.35 16.71 5.88
C GLU A 23 0.07 15.42 5.16
N GLU A 24 1.23 14.87 5.52
CA GLU A 24 1.75 13.63 4.96
C GLU A 24 0.99 12.42 5.51
N ASP A 25 0.57 12.43 6.77
CA ASP A 25 -0.22 11.38 7.41
C ASP A 25 -1.53 11.13 6.63
N THR A 26 -2.24 12.19 6.26
CA THR A 26 -3.47 12.09 5.48
C THR A 26 -3.21 11.46 4.10
N LYS A 27 -2.15 11.91 3.42
CA LYS A 27 -1.78 11.43 2.09
C LYS A 27 -1.34 9.96 2.13
N ARG A 28 -0.54 9.59 3.13
CA ARG A 28 -0.08 8.23 3.40
C ARG A 28 -1.22 7.30 3.79
N ARG A 29 -2.17 7.77 4.60
CA ARG A 29 -3.39 7.03 4.95
C ARG A 29 -4.23 6.71 3.72
N GLN A 30 -4.38 7.67 2.79
CA GLN A 30 -5.07 7.43 1.52
C GLN A 30 -4.34 6.40 0.64
N ILE A 31 -3.00 6.40 0.62
CA ILE A 31 -2.22 5.40 -0.11
C ILE A 31 -2.39 4.02 0.52
N TYR A 32 -2.32 3.94 1.84
CA TYR A 32 -2.50 2.71 2.59
C TYR A 32 -3.88 2.08 2.37
N GLU A 33 -4.93 2.90 2.33
CA GLU A 33 -6.27 2.46 1.98
C GLU A 33 -6.34 1.86 0.56
N LYS A 34 -5.74 2.52 -0.43
CA LYS A 34 -5.68 1.99 -1.81
C LYS A 34 -4.93 0.67 -1.88
N SER A 35 -3.82 0.55 -1.15
CA SER A 35 -3.06 -0.70 -1.05
C SER A 35 -3.89 -1.81 -0.42
N LYS A 36 -4.61 -1.53 0.67
CA LYS A 36 -5.51 -2.50 1.32
C LYS A 36 -6.62 -2.96 0.37
N ALA A 37 -7.24 -2.03 -0.37
CA ALA A 37 -8.24 -2.37 -1.38
C ALA A 37 -7.68 -3.27 -2.50
N LYS A 38 -6.46 -3.00 -2.99
CA LYS A 38 -5.79 -3.86 -3.98
C LYS A 38 -5.48 -5.25 -3.43
N ILE A 39 -5.00 -5.32 -2.20
CA ILE A 39 -4.73 -6.60 -1.51
C ILE A 39 -6.01 -7.42 -1.39
N GLU A 40 -7.13 -6.77 -1.02
CA GLU A 40 -8.43 -7.42 -0.91
C GLU A 40 -8.94 -7.94 -2.27
N ASP A 41 -8.81 -7.14 -3.33
CA ASP A 41 -9.17 -7.56 -4.69
C ASP A 41 -8.31 -8.75 -5.16
N HIS A 42 -7.00 -8.70 -4.91
CA HIS A 42 -6.09 -9.79 -5.25
C HIS A 42 -6.40 -11.06 -4.43
N ASN A 43 -6.70 -10.92 -3.13
CA ASN A 43 -7.07 -12.07 -2.30
C ASN A 43 -8.41 -12.66 -2.72
N LYS A 44 -9.38 -11.85 -3.17
CA LYS A 44 -10.63 -12.36 -3.77
C LYS A 44 -10.36 -13.15 -5.05
N LYS A 45 -9.42 -12.72 -5.90
CA LYS A 45 -8.96 -13.50 -7.07
C LYS A 45 -8.26 -14.79 -6.66
N PHE A 46 -7.50 -14.76 -5.56
CA PHE A 46 -6.84 -15.95 -5.01
C PHE A 46 -7.87 -16.98 -4.54
N GLU A 47 -8.92 -16.56 -3.83
CA GLU A 47 -10.01 -17.43 -3.41
C GLU A 47 -10.79 -18.01 -4.60
N LYS A 48 -10.87 -17.29 -5.71
CA LYS A 48 -11.42 -17.79 -6.98
C LYS A 48 -10.48 -18.74 -7.73
N GLY A 49 -9.23 -18.89 -7.29
CA GLY A 49 -8.22 -19.71 -7.96
C GLY A 49 -7.60 -19.08 -9.21
N GLU A 50 -7.81 -17.78 -9.46
CA GLU A 50 -7.23 -17.07 -10.63
C GLU A 50 -5.74 -16.73 -10.42
N VAL A 51 -5.31 -16.65 -9.17
CA VAL A 51 -3.93 -16.33 -8.78
C VAL A 51 -3.47 -17.31 -7.71
N THR A 52 -2.19 -17.68 -7.74
CA THR A 52 -1.58 -18.71 -6.87
C THR A 52 -0.98 -18.15 -5.58
N TRP A 53 -1.05 -16.84 -5.39
CA TRP A 53 -0.47 -16.15 -4.26
C TRP A 53 -1.43 -15.12 -3.68
N LYS A 54 -1.29 -14.88 -2.38
CA LYS A 54 -2.05 -13.90 -1.62
C LYS A 54 -1.18 -12.67 -1.36
N MET A 55 -1.79 -11.51 -1.34
CA MET A 55 -1.12 -10.27 -0.94
C MET A 55 -1.38 -10.00 0.54
N GLY A 56 -0.43 -9.33 1.19
CA GLY A 56 -0.53 -8.90 2.59
C GLY A 56 -0.10 -7.46 2.73
N ILE A 57 -0.58 -6.81 3.79
CA ILE A 57 -0.12 -5.48 4.16
C ILE A 57 1.35 -5.58 4.58
N ASN A 58 2.19 -4.76 3.95
CA ASN A 58 3.64 -4.69 4.18
C ASN A 58 4.07 -3.25 4.42
N HIS A 59 5.34 -3.00 4.79
CA HIS A 59 5.95 -1.66 4.89
C HIS A 59 5.84 -0.80 3.62
N LEU A 60 5.55 -1.46 2.49
CA LEU A 60 5.29 -0.85 1.19
C LEU A 60 3.84 -0.44 0.99
N ALA A 61 2.92 -0.76 1.90
CA ALA A 61 1.51 -0.38 1.76
C ALA A 61 1.31 1.14 1.77
N ASP A 62 2.27 1.86 2.35
CA ASP A 62 2.38 3.32 2.36
C ASP A 62 3.02 3.92 1.09
N LEU A 63 3.64 3.08 0.25
CA LEU A 63 4.25 3.45 -1.01
C LEU A 63 3.33 3.02 -2.16
N THR A 64 2.93 3.98 -2.97
CA THR A 64 2.17 3.70 -4.19
C THR A 64 3.02 2.88 -5.15
N GLU A 65 2.40 1.98 -5.92
CA GLU A 65 3.08 1.29 -7.03
C GLU A 65 3.74 2.27 -8.01
N ASP A 66 3.24 3.49 -8.12
CA ASP A 66 3.82 4.58 -8.91
C ASP A 66 5.16 5.10 -8.32
N GLU A 67 5.23 5.26 -7.00
CA GLU A 67 6.48 5.58 -6.28
C GLU A 67 7.45 4.41 -6.35
N PHE A 68 6.94 3.18 -6.25
CA PHE A 68 7.74 1.97 -6.40
C PHE A 68 8.27 1.83 -7.83
N ALA A 69 7.46 2.11 -8.84
CA ALA A 69 7.86 2.08 -10.26
C ALA A 69 8.87 3.21 -10.59
N SER A 70 8.69 4.40 -10.03
CA SER A 70 9.68 5.47 -10.12
C SER A 70 11.00 5.09 -9.45
N ARG A 71 10.96 4.40 -8.30
CA ARG A 71 12.15 3.95 -7.57
C ARG A 71 12.82 2.72 -8.19
N CYS A 72 12.06 1.85 -8.84
CA CYS A 72 12.56 0.70 -9.59
C CYS A 72 13.10 1.07 -10.98
N GLY A 73 13.25 2.36 -11.28
CA GLY A 73 13.96 2.82 -12.46
C GLY A 73 13.32 2.28 -13.72
N SER A 74 12.17 2.82 -14.09
CA SER A 74 11.71 2.76 -15.48
C SER A 74 12.87 3.20 -16.36
N ARG A 75 13.53 2.26 -17.04
CA ARG A 75 14.37 2.58 -18.19
C ARG A 75 13.44 3.27 -19.18
N LYS A 76 13.36 4.59 -19.13
CA LYS A 76 12.67 5.36 -20.16
C LYS A 76 13.36 4.95 -21.47
N PRO A 77 12.63 4.40 -22.46
CA PRO A 77 13.24 4.14 -23.76
C PRO A 77 13.76 5.49 -24.27
N PRO A 78 15.00 5.55 -24.79
CA PRO A 78 15.54 6.77 -25.36
C PRO A 78 14.64 7.22 -26.52
N GLN A 79 14.28 8.51 -26.51
CA GLN A 79 13.55 9.15 -27.60
C GLN A 79 14.47 9.33 -28.82
#